data_AF-A0A6H3SC16-F1
#
_entry.id   AF-A0A6H3SC16-F1
#
_cell.length_a   1.000
_cell.length_b   1.000
_cell.length_c   1.000
_cell.angle_alpha   90.00
_cell.angle_beta   90.00
_cell.angle_gamma   90.00
#
_symmetry.space_group_name_H-M   'P 1'
#
loop_
_entity.id
_entity.type
_entity.pdbx_description
1 polymer ?
#
loop_
_entity_poly.entity_id
_entity_poly.type
_entity_poly.pdbx_seq_one_letter_code
_entity_poly.pdbx_strand_id
1 'polypeptide(L)'
;MNMYRVIEMYGDFEPWWFLEGWEEDIVASRKFDQYYDALKYYKTCWFRLEKESPLYKSRSDLMTIFWDPEDQRWCDECDDYLQQYHSLALLQDEQVIPDEKLRPGYEKQTGKERHRSCRMQLR
;
A
#
# COMPACT_ATOMS: atom_id res chain seq x y z
N MET A 1 6.43 5.20 -23.76
CA MET A 1 7.26 5.50 -22.59
C MET A 1 6.45 5.08 -21.38
N ASN A 2 7.00 4.23 -20.52
CA ASN A 2 6.27 3.73 -19.37
C ASN A 2 6.45 4.73 -18.23
N MET A 3 5.36 5.10 -17.56
CA MET A 3 5.36 6.04 -16.45
C MET A 3 5.32 5.25 -15.14
N TYR A 4 6.24 5.53 -14.24
CA TYR A 4 6.23 4.96 -12.89
C TYR A 4 5.59 5.93 -11.92
N ARG A 5 4.81 5.40 -10.99
CA ARG A 5 4.16 6.19 -9.96
C ARG A 5 4.38 5.51 -8.61
N VAL A 6 4.92 6.24 -7.66
CA VAL A 6 4.94 5.81 -6.26
C VAL A 6 3.79 6.52 -5.57
N ILE A 7 2.91 5.74 -4.95
CA ILE A 7 1.73 6.24 -4.24
C ILE A 7 1.80 5.82 -2.77
N GLU A 8 1.29 6.70 -1.92
CA GLU A 8 0.98 6.41 -0.52
C GLU A 8 -0.53 6.51 -0.35
N MET A 9 -1.11 5.56 0.36
CA MET A 9 -2.54 5.52 0.64
C MET A 9 -2.79 5.35 2.14
N TYR A 10 -3.95 5.80 2.60
CA TYR A 10 -4.41 5.58 3.96
C TYR A 10 -5.87 5.15 3.96
N GLY A 11 -6.14 3.95 4.46
CA GLY A 11 -7.49 3.38 4.48
C GLY A 11 -7.52 1.96 5.01
N ASP A 12 -8.68 1.30 4.94
CA ASP A 12 -8.87 -0.09 5.38
C ASP A 12 -8.58 -1.13 4.28
N PHE A 13 -7.87 -0.73 3.23
CA PHE A 13 -7.55 -1.58 2.08
C PHE A 13 -6.08 -1.84 1.86
N GLU A 14 -5.83 -3.06 1.40
CA GLU A 14 -4.54 -3.45 0.84
C GLU A 14 -4.44 -2.96 -0.62
N PRO A 15 -3.30 -2.37 -1.03
CA PRO A 15 -3.16 -1.72 -2.34
C PRO A 15 -3.23 -2.70 -3.53
N TRP A 16 -3.07 -4.00 -3.29
CA TRP A 16 -3.14 -5.04 -4.32
C TRP A 16 -4.55 -5.53 -4.63
N TRP A 17 -5.57 -5.08 -3.89
CA TRP A 17 -6.95 -5.46 -4.21
C TRP A 17 -7.52 -4.69 -5.40
N PHE A 18 -6.96 -3.52 -5.75
CA PHE A 18 -7.41 -2.68 -6.86
C PHE A 18 -8.95 -2.56 -6.93
N LEU A 19 -9.59 -2.36 -5.76
CA LEU A 19 -11.03 -2.25 -5.63
C LEU A 19 -11.53 -0.97 -6.28
N GLU A 20 -12.78 -0.92 -6.73
CA GLU A 20 -13.35 0.33 -7.24
C GLU A 20 -13.25 1.44 -6.19
N GLY A 21 -12.77 2.63 -6.59
CA GLY A 21 -12.56 3.75 -5.69
C GLY A 21 -11.27 3.72 -4.86
N TRP A 22 -10.38 2.74 -5.03
CA TRP A 22 -9.11 2.68 -4.28
C TRP A 22 -8.25 3.95 -4.41
N GLU A 23 -8.39 4.68 -5.52
CA GLU A 23 -7.67 5.93 -5.75
C GLU A 23 -8.06 7.05 -4.77
N GLU A 24 -9.24 6.97 -4.14
CA GLU A 24 -9.72 7.93 -3.14
C GLU A 24 -8.87 7.91 -1.87
N ASP A 25 -8.24 6.77 -1.56
CA ASP A 25 -7.37 6.62 -0.40
C ASP A 25 -5.95 7.16 -0.65
N ILE A 26 -5.61 7.62 -1.87
CA ILE A 26 -4.28 8.15 -2.19
C ILE A 26 -4.05 9.49 -1.48
N VAL A 27 -3.14 9.50 -0.51
CA VAL A 27 -2.74 10.69 0.23
C VAL A 27 -1.48 11.36 -0.32
N ALA A 28 -0.64 10.62 -1.05
CA ALA A 28 0.51 11.17 -1.75
C ALA A 28 0.81 10.40 -3.04
N SER A 29 1.35 11.09 -4.03
CA SER A 29 1.68 10.51 -5.32
C SER A 29 2.86 11.23 -5.97
N ARG A 30 3.81 10.45 -6.51
CA ARG A 30 4.95 10.99 -7.26
C ARG A 30 5.23 10.17 -8.51
N LYS A 31 5.37 10.86 -9.64
CA LYS A 31 5.62 10.28 -10.96
C LYS A 31 7.10 10.32 -11.33
N PHE A 32 7.54 9.33 -12.10
CA PHE A 32 8.91 9.15 -12.55
C PHE A 32 8.96 8.55 -13.96
N ASP A 33 9.91 8.99 -14.77
CA ASP A 33 10.15 8.42 -16.10
C ASP A 33 11.05 7.18 -16.04
N GLN A 34 11.81 7.02 -14.95
CA GLN A 34 12.80 5.97 -14.77
C GLN A 34 12.45 5.08 -13.58
N TYR A 35 12.48 3.77 -13.79
CA TYR A 35 12.15 2.77 -12.78
C TYR A 35 13.06 2.86 -11.54
N TYR A 36 14.36 3.06 -11.73
CA TYR A 36 15.30 3.09 -10.60
C TYR A 36 15.16 4.35 -9.74
N ASP A 37 14.71 5.47 -10.31
CA ASP A 37 14.39 6.68 -9.54
C ASP A 37 13.14 6.48 -8.70
N ALA A 38 12.11 5.86 -9.28
CA ALA A 38 10.90 5.45 -8.55
C ALA A 38 11.24 4.47 -7.43
N LEU A 39 12.07 3.45 -7.71
CA LEU A 39 12.48 2.45 -6.71
C LEU A 39 13.29 3.10 -5.57
N LYS A 40 14.18 4.05 -5.87
CA LYS A 40 14.93 4.78 -4.85
C LYS A 40 13.98 5.57 -3.94
N TYR A 41 13.02 6.28 -4.53
CA TYR A 41 12.02 7.02 -3.78
C TYR A 41 11.11 6.11 -2.94
N TYR A 42 10.63 5.01 -3.52
CA TYR A 42 9.89 3.97 -2.81
C TYR A 42 10.62 3.51 -1.56
N LYS A 43 11.92 3.19 -1.67
CA LYS A 43 12.72 2.76 -0.51
C LYS A 43 12.83 3.85 0.56
N THR A 44 12.95 5.11 0.16
CA THR A 44 12.93 6.24 1.10
C THR A 44 11.60 6.31 1.86
N CYS A 45 10.46 6.20 1.18
CA CYS A 45 9.15 6.15 1.84
C CYS A 45 9.00 4.92 2.73
N TRP A 46 9.47 3.75 2.27
CA TRP A 46 9.42 2.50 3.02
C TRP A 46 10.13 2.62 4.38
N PHE A 47 11.36 3.15 4.41
CA PHE A 47 12.10 3.35 5.66
C PHE A 47 11.51 4.43 6.57
N ARG A 48 10.71 5.36 6.01
CA ARG A 48 9.99 6.35 6.80
C ARG A 48 8.79 5.70 7.47
N LEU A 49 7.94 5.03 6.70
CA LEU A 49 6.74 4.35 7.19
C LEU A 49 7.06 3.23 8.19
N GLU A 50 8.15 2.48 7.98
CA GLU A 50 8.62 1.47 8.95
C GLU A 50 8.92 2.07 10.34
N LYS A 51 9.38 3.32 10.41
CA LYS A 51 9.64 3.99 11.70
C LYS A 51 8.35 4.49 12.36
N GLU A 52 7.31 4.68 11.57
CA GLU A 52 6.03 5.25 12.00
C GLU A 52 5.02 4.17 12.41
N SER A 53 5.23 2.90 12.02
CA SER A 53 4.31 1.80 12.33
C SER A 53 5.05 0.54 12.81
N PRO A 54 4.51 -0.18 13.82
CA PRO A 54 5.16 -1.35 14.39
C PRO A 54 5.11 -2.59 13.49
N LEU A 55 4.10 -2.70 12.62
CA LEU A 55 3.85 -3.88 11.80
C LEU A 55 3.81 -3.52 10.32
N TYR A 56 4.31 -4.44 9.49
CA TYR A 56 4.21 -4.32 8.04
C TYR A 56 4.13 -5.67 7.36
N LYS A 57 3.65 -5.65 6.11
CA LYS A 57 3.73 -6.73 5.14
C LYS A 57 4.12 -6.15 3.79
N SER A 58 5.30 -6.53 3.33
CA SER A 58 5.84 -6.17 2.02
C SER A 58 5.76 -7.35 1.09
N ARG A 59 5.37 -7.11 -0.16
CA ARG A 59 5.30 -8.10 -1.24
C ARG A 59 6.43 -7.89 -2.25
N SER A 60 6.64 -8.89 -3.10
CA SER A 60 7.66 -8.85 -4.16
C SER A 60 7.33 -7.85 -5.28
N ASP A 61 6.07 -7.46 -5.43
CA ASP A 61 5.57 -6.52 -6.44
C ASP A 61 5.68 -5.04 -6.03
N LEU A 62 6.48 -4.73 -5.00
CA LEU A 62 6.68 -3.37 -4.48
C LEU A 62 5.37 -2.74 -3.98
N MET A 63 4.56 -3.55 -3.33
CA MET A 63 3.43 -3.11 -2.52
C MET A 63 3.67 -3.49 -1.06
N THR A 64 3.47 -2.54 -0.17
CA THR A 64 3.62 -2.72 1.27
C THR A 64 2.45 -2.08 1.99
N ILE A 65 1.91 -2.79 2.98
CA ILE A 65 1.06 -2.20 4.02
C ILE A 65 1.85 -2.08 5.31
N PHE A 66 1.61 -1.00 6.04
CA PHE A 66 2.11 -0.72 7.39
C PHE A 66 0.90 -0.47 8.28
N TRP A 67 0.92 -0.94 9.53
CA TRP A 67 -0.17 -0.69 10.46
C TRP A 67 0.28 -0.72 11.92
N ASP A 68 -0.47 0.01 12.73
CA ASP A 68 -0.51 -0.12 14.18
C ASP A 68 -1.86 -0.77 14.55
N PRO A 69 -1.89 -1.88 15.33
CA PRO A 69 -3.15 -2.46 15.80
C PRO A 69 -4.08 -1.50 16.54
N GLU A 70 -3.55 -0.41 17.10
CA GLU A 70 -4.32 0.66 17.75
C GLU A 70 -4.90 1.69 16.76
N ASP A 71 -4.39 1.75 15.53
CA ASP A 71 -4.92 2.63 14.47
C ASP A 71 -6.15 2.01 13.80
N GLN A 72 -7.32 2.36 14.32
CA GLN A 72 -8.60 1.81 13.87
C GLN A 72 -9.64 2.92 13.69
N ARG A 73 -10.53 2.73 12.70
CA ARG A 73 -11.66 3.61 12.41
C ARG A 73 -12.97 2.91 12.74
N TRP A 74 -13.85 3.56 13.50
CA TRP A 74 -15.23 3.08 13.66
C TRP A 74 -15.98 3.18 12.32
N CYS A 75 -16.65 2.11 11.91
CA CYS A 75 -17.47 2.07 10.70
C CYS A 75 -18.92 1.75 11.06
N ASP A 76 -19.81 2.71 10.86
CA ASP A 76 -21.24 2.59 11.16
C ASP A 76 -21.92 1.49 10.32
N GLU A 77 -21.49 1.31 9.08
CA GLU A 77 -22.03 0.28 8.17
C GLU A 77 -21.66 -1.14 8.60
N CYS A 78 -20.50 -1.29 9.25
CA CYS A 78 -20.01 -2.58 9.75
C CYS A 78 -20.35 -2.81 11.23
N ASP A 79 -20.74 -1.77 11.97
CA ASP A 79 -20.89 -1.75 13.43
C ASP A 79 -19.65 -2.32 14.14
N ASP A 80 -18.47 -1.91 13.66
CA ASP A 80 -17.19 -2.46 14.12
C ASP A 80 -16.02 -1.47 13.85
N TYR A 81 -14.89 -1.73 14.52
CA TYR A 81 -13.63 -1.06 14.27
C TYR A 81 -12.87 -1.74 13.13
N LEU A 82 -12.55 -0.97 12.09
CA LEU A 82 -11.77 -1.39 10.94
C LEU A 82 -10.32 -0.96 11.11
N GLN A 83 -9.39 -1.88 10.88
CA GLN A 83 -7.96 -1.59 10.86
C GLN A 83 -7.67 -0.56 9.77
N GLN A 84 -6.88 0.46 10.07
CA GLN A 84 -6.33 1.36 9.06
C GLN A 84 -4.90 0.94 8.69
N TYR A 85 -4.56 1.12 7.42
CA TYR A 85 -3.28 0.79 6.83
C TYR A 85 -2.68 2.03 6.18
N HIS A 86 -1.39 2.26 6.43
CA HIS A 86 -0.57 3.10 5.58
C HIS A 86 0.01 2.23 4.47
N SER A 87 -0.44 2.43 3.24
CA SER A 87 -0.05 1.61 2.10
C SER A 87 0.95 2.37 1.23
N LEU A 88 1.92 1.66 0.66
CA LEU A 88 2.93 2.17 -0.26
C LEU A 88 2.98 1.25 -1.48
N ALA A 89 2.84 1.81 -2.68
CA ALA A 89 2.94 1.03 -3.91
C ALA A 89 3.79 1.73 -4.98
N LEU A 90 4.58 0.95 -5.71
CA LEU A 90 5.21 1.39 -6.96
C LEU A 90 4.45 0.75 -8.12
N LEU A 91 3.85 1.59 -8.96
CA LEU A 91 3.07 1.19 -10.13
C LEU A 91 3.82 1.53 -11.42
N GLN A 92 3.49 0.81 -12.49
CA GLN A 92 3.87 1.13 -13.84
C GLN A 92 2.61 1.27 -14.70
N ASP A 93 2.43 2.44 -15.32
CA ASP A 93 1.27 2.73 -16.18
C ASP A 93 -0.07 2.48 -15.45
N GLU A 94 -0.12 2.90 -14.16
CA GLU A 94 -1.24 2.70 -13.22
C GLU A 94 -1.58 1.22 -12.92
N GLN A 95 -0.67 0.29 -13.23
CA GLN A 95 -0.80 -1.14 -12.97
C GLN A 95 0.34 -1.66 -12.09
N VAL A 96 0.20 -2.90 -11.62
CA VAL A 96 1.29 -3.64 -10.95
C VAL A 96 2.52 -3.67 -11.87
N ILE A 97 3.71 -3.56 -11.28
CA ILE A 97 4.95 -3.73 -12.04
C ILE A 97 5.01 -5.10 -12.71
N PRO A 98 5.61 -5.21 -13.90
CA PRO A 98 5.75 -6.50 -14.58
C PRO A 98 6.72 -7.43 -13.86
N ASP A 99 6.60 -8.73 -14.15
CA ASP A 99 7.32 -9.82 -13.48
C ASP A 99 8.85 -9.62 -13.42
N GLU A 100 9.45 -9.03 -14.47
CA GLU A 100 10.90 -8.81 -14.53
C GLU A 100 11.39 -7.76 -13.52
N LYS A 101 10.47 -6.97 -12.94
CA LYS A 101 10.75 -5.94 -11.93
C LYS A 101 10.37 -6.36 -10.51
N LEU A 102 9.83 -7.57 -10.34
CA LEU A 102 9.59 -8.14 -9.03
C LEU A 102 10.89 -8.20 -8.21
N ARG A 103 10.75 -8.00 -6.91
CA ARG A 103 11.82 -8.01 -5.93
C ARG A 103 11.50 -9.05 -4.85
N PRO A 104 11.68 -10.36 -5.11
CA PRO A 104 11.41 -11.41 -4.12
C PRO A 104 12.10 -11.18 -2.77
N GLY A 105 13.31 -10.60 -2.76
CA GLY A 105 14.01 -10.24 -1.52
C GLY A 105 13.37 -9.11 -0.69
N TYR A 106 12.29 -8.48 -1.18
CA TYR A 106 11.53 -7.47 -0.46
C TYR A 106 10.29 -8.08 0.19
N GLU A 107 9.96 -9.33 -0.11
CA GLU A 107 8.85 -10.03 0.52
C GLU A 107 9.21 -10.39 1.97
N LYS A 108 8.53 -9.73 2.91
CA LYS A 108 8.74 -9.90 4.35
C LYS A 108 7.60 -9.27 5.13
N GLN A 109 7.33 -9.80 6.31
CA GLN A 109 6.33 -9.25 7.22
C GLN A 109 6.77 -9.38 8.67
N THR A 110 6.32 -8.46 9.53
CA THR A 110 6.58 -8.46 10.98
C THR A 110 5.36 -8.82 11.81
N GLY A 111 4.17 -8.90 11.20
CA GLY A 111 2.92 -9.23 11.86
C GLY A 111 1.97 -10.01 10.97
N LYS A 112 0.80 -10.37 11.54
CA LYS A 112 -0.36 -10.85 10.79
C LYS A 112 -1.42 -9.76 10.80
N GLU A 113 -1.77 -9.30 9.63
CA GLU A 113 -2.85 -8.36 9.37
C GLU A 113 -4.22 -9.02 9.63
N ARG A 114 -5.21 -8.21 10.00
CA ARG A 114 -6.61 -8.65 10.10
C ARG A 114 -7.35 -8.19 8.85
N HIS A 115 -7.62 -9.10 7.94
CA HIS A 115 -8.37 -8.77 6.72
C HIS A 115 -9.85 -8.54 7.06
N ARG A 116 -10.21 -7.29 7.36
CA ARG A 116 -11.60 -6.83 7.41
C ARG A 116 -11.64 -5.41 6.86
N SER A 117 -12.36 -5.24 5.76
CA SER A 117 -12.58 -3.95 5.12
C SER A 117 -14.06 -3.68 4.95
N CYS A 118 -14.42 -2.42 4.76
CA CYS A 118 -15.80 -1.99 4.70
C CYS A 118 -16.56 -2.67 3.55
N ARG A 119 -17.76 -3.18 3.86
CA ARG A 119 -18.60 -3.92 2.89
C ARG A 119 -19.18 -3.05 1.77
N MET A 120 -19.26 -1.74 1.95
CA MET A 120 -19.76 -0.83 0.92
C MET A 120 -18.73 -0.59 -0.18
N GLN A 121 -17.46 -0.59 0.18
CA GLN A 121 -16.35 -0.35 -0.74
C GLN A 121 -15.88 -1.66 -1.44
N LEU A 122 -16.54 -2.79 -1.17
CA LEU A 122 -16.33 -4.08 -1.84
C LEU A 122 -17.41 -4.38 -2.92
N ARG A 123 -18.28 -3.42 -3.23
CA ARG A 123 -19.41 -3.58 -4.15
C ARG A 123 -19.15 -2.99 -5.52
#